data_AF-A0A535BSM5-F1
#
_entry.id   AF-A0A535BSM5-F1
#
_cell.length_a   1.000
_cell.length_b   1.000
_cell.length_c   1.000
_cell.angle_alpha   90.00
_cell.angle_beta   90.00
_cell.angle_gamma   90.00
#
_symmetry.space_group_name_H-M   'P 1'
#
loop_
_entity.id
_entity.type
_entity.pdbx_description
1 polymer ?
#
loop_
_entity_poly.entity_id
_entity_poly.type
_entity_poly.pdbx_seq_one_letter_code
_entity_poly.pdbx_strand_id
1 'polypeptide(L)'
;MKITMILATLLVACGAAVSVADRSPSFTATIETPRSASPTVEPTKPPFAQPPLDPPSAIIWAIDRSDQSDRPYFFELHYDGAAMGFRVIDPSGRLILRLPIAGSGIFDRTTCMAALQQQRARGAATWILIDDPTLRELFLNGSTYRVEVDTVGHGTLTLPLEYSGCRRT
;
A
#
# COMPACT_ATOMS: atom_id res chain seq x y z
N MET A 1 18.34 25.00 43.78
CA MET A 1 19.02 25.79 42.74
C MET A 1 18.05 26.02 41.59
N LYS A 2 17.83 27.28 41.22
CA LYS A 2 16.99 27.72 40.10
C LYS A 2 17.84 27.81 38.81
N ILE A 3 17.12 28.06 37.71
CA ILE A 3 17.55 28.63 36.41
C ILE A 3 18.08 27.52 35.45
N THR A 4 17.64 27.32 34.20
CA THR A 4 17.00 28.21 33.20
C THR A 4 16.31 27.38 32.12
N MET A 5 15.12 27.81 31.70
CA MET A 5 14.41 27.38 30.49
C MET A 5 15.02 28.10 29.28
N ILE A 6 15.36 27.40 28.19
CA ILE A 6 15.67 28.03 26.90
C ILE A 6 14.63 27.56 25.87
N LEU A 7 13.67 28.44 25.64
CA LEU A 7 12.70 28.41 24.56
C LEU A 7 13.37 29.01 23.32
N ALA A 8 13.58 28.21 22.26
CA ALA A 8 14.05 28.70 20.98
C ALA A 8 12.88 28.78 19.99
N THR A 9 12.19 29.92 20.01
CA THR A 9 11.30 30.37 18.93
C THR A 9 12.15 30.88 17.77
N LEU A 10 12.02 30.28 16.58
CA LEU A 10 12.53 30.87 15.34
C LEU A 10 11.36 31.43 14.50
N LEU A 11 11.56 32.68 14.09
CA LEU A 11 10.61 33.55 13.39
C LEU A 11 10.44 33.22 11.90
N VAL A 12 9.24 33.56 11.45
CA VAL A 12 8.71 33.66 10.09
C VAL A 12 9.35 34.82 9.30
N ALA A 13 9.59 34.64 8.00
CA ALA A 13 9.35 35.61 6.90
C ALA A 13 9.79 34.97 5.55
N CYS A 14 8.92 34.75 4.57
CA CYS A 14 8.29 35.70 3.63
C CYS A 14 9.21 36.08 2.45
N GLY A 15 8.77 35.76 1.23
CA GLY A 15 9.43 36.13 -0.04
C GLY A 15 8.88 35.31 -1.20
N ALA A 16 7.67 35.62 -1.66
CA ALA A 16 7.38 36.45 -2.84
C ALA A 16 7.22 35.60 -4.11
N ALA A 17 5.95 35.33 -4.44
CA ALA A 17 5.52 34.83 -5.73
C ALA A 17 5.80 35.91 -6.79
N VAL A 18 6.56 35.55 -7.83
CA VAL A 18 6.73 36.40 -9.01
C VAL A 18 5.74 35.92 -10.05
N SER A 19 4.61 36.62 -10.15
CA SER A 19 3.73 36.56 -11.32
C SER A 19 4.47 37.20 -12.49
N VAL A 20 4.87 36.39 -13.47
CA VAL A 20 5.39 36.90 -14.74
C VAL A 20 4.20 37.23 -15.63
N ALA A 21 4.12 38.52 -15.96
CA ALA A 21 3.11 39.09 -16.81
C ALA A 21 3.21 38.63 -18.27
N ASP A 22 2.03 38.50 -18.83
CA ASP A 22 1.63 38.29 -20.21
C ASP A 22 2.43 39.13 -21.23
N ARG A 23 2.96 38.45 -22.25
CA ARG A 23 3.41 39.08 -23.50
C ARG A 23 3.36 38.03 -24.61
N SER A 24 2.18 37.90 -25.23
CA SER A 24 2.05 37.29 -26.55
C SER A 24 2.88 38.05 -27.58
N PRO A 25 3.82 37.40 -28.29
CA PRO A 25 4.25 37.88 -29.59
C PRO A 25 3.25 37.40 -30.65
N SER A 26 2.63 38.34 -31.36
CA SER A 26 1.86 38.06 -32.56
C SER A 26 2.78 37.53 -33.66
N PHE A 27 2.79 36.21 -33.85
CA PHE A 27 3.39 35.59 -35.02
C PHE A 27 2.35 35.48 -36.13
N THR A 28 2.51 36.29 -37.17
CA THR A 28 1.81 36.09 -38.45
C THR A 28 2.45 34.88 -39.13
N ALA A 29 1.85 33.70 -38.95
CA ALA A 29 2.25 32.50 -39.67
C ALA A 29 1.49 32.42 -41.00
N THR A 30 2.22 32.47 -42.10
CA THR A 30 1.75 32.16 -43.45
C THR A 30 1.15 30.76 -43.46
N ILE A 31 -0.12 30.63 -43.85
CA ILE A 31 -0.77 29.32 -44.04
C ILE A 31 -0.22 28.74 -45.35
N GLU A 32 0.75 27.84 -45.24
CA GLU A 32 0.99 26.86 -46.30
C GLU A 32 0.03 25.69 -46.12
N THR A 33 -0.81 25.46 -47.12
CA THR A 33 -1.77 24.37 -47.19
C THR A 33 -1.03 23.03 -47.03
N PRO A 34 -1.34 22.19 -46.02
CA PRO A 34 -0.72 20.89 -45.93
C PRO A 34 -1.17 20.02 -47.10
N ARG A 35 -0.22 19.53 -47.90
CA ARG A 35 -0.47 18.40 -48.80
C ARG A 35 -1.05 17.26 -47.97
N SER A 36 -2.20 16.76 -48.40
CA SER A 36 -2.88 15.58 -47.88
C SER A 36 -1.88 14.44 -47.66
N ALA A 37 -1.49 14.22 -46.41
CA ALA A 37 -0.79 13.01 -46.00
C ALA A 37 -1.82 11.88 -45.98
N SER A 38 -1.57 10.82 -46.76
CA SER A 38 -2.33 9.57 -46.66
C SER A 38 -2.38 9.10 -45.20
N PRO A 39 -3.51 8.54 -44.73
CA PRO A 39 -3.58 7.99 -43.39
C PRO A 39 -2.63 6.78 -43.32
N THR A 40 -1.48 6.97 -42.67
CA THR A 40 -0.69 5.85 -42.17
C THR A 40 -1.58 5.13 -41.16
N VAL A 41 -2.07 3.95 -41.53
CA VAL A 41 -2.77 3.05 -40.61
C VAL A 41 -1.75 2.68 -39.53
N GLU A 42 -1.81 3.37 -38.40
CA GLU A 42 -1.11 2.98 -37.20
C GLU A 42 -1.55 1.54 -36.89
N PRO A 43 -0.62 0.58 -36.74
CA PRO A 43 -1.00 -0.77 -36.38
C PRO A 43 -1.63 -0.72 -34.99
N THR A 44 -2.96 -0.76 -34.95
CA THR A 44 -3.74 -0.81 -33.72
C THR A 44 -3.23 -2.02 -32.95
N LYS A 45 -2.58 -1.77 -31.81
CA LYS A 45 -2.21 -2.81 -30.85
C LYS A 45 -3.43 -3.74 -30.71
N PRO A 46 -3.27 -5.07 -30.87
CA PRO A 46 -4.38 -5.98 -30.64
C PRO A 46 -4.99 -5.64 -29.28
N PRO A 47 -6.32 -5.60 -29.14
CA PRO A 47 -6.92 -5.43 -27.83
C PRO A 47 -6.56 -6.66 -27.00
N PHE A 48 -5.41 -6.61 -26.33
CA PHE A 48 -5.07 -7.51 -25.25
C PHE A 48 -5.97 -7.12 -24.08
N ALA A 49 -7.23 -7.54 -24.15
CA ALA A 49 -8.06 -7.63 -22.96
C ALA A 49 -7.54 -8.86 -22.20
N GLN A 50 -6.53 -8.66 -21.36
CA GLN A 50 -6.25 -9.66 -20.33
C GLN A 50 -7.52 -9.75 -19.48
N PRO A 51 -8.02 -10.97 -19.20
CA PRO A 51 -9.12 -11.11 -18.26
C PRO A 51 -8.74 -10.42 -16.94
N PRO A 52 -9.67 -9.69 -16.31
CA PRO A 52 -9.40 -9.07 -15.02
C PRO A 52 -8.86 -10.09 -14.03
N LEU A 53 -7.85 -9.71 -13.27
CA LEU A 53 -7.35 -10.57 -12.20
C LEU A 53 -8.44 -10.73 -11.14
N ASP A 54 -8.61 -11.95 -10.65
CA ASP A 54 -9.58 -12.21 -9.58
C ASP A 54 -9.19 -11.42 -8.33
N PRO A 55 -10.14 -10.71 -7.70
CA PRO A 55 -9.84 -10.02 -6.46
C PRO A 55 -9.67 -11.02 -5.30
N PRO A 56 -9.03 -10.61 -4.20
CA PRO A 56 -8.91 -11.47 -3.03
C PRO A 56 -10.27 -11.85 -2.47
N SER A 57 -10.41 -13.10 -2.08
CA SER A 57 -11.64 -13.67 -1.53
C SER A 57 -11.52 -13.96 -0.03
N ALA A 58 -10.30 -14.14 0.47
CA ALA A 58 -10.03 -14.39 1.88
C ALA A 58 -8.67 -13.84 2.29
N ILE A 59 -8.60 -13.41 3.55
CA ILE A 59 -7.37 -12.90 4.18
C ILE A 59 -7.23 -13.54 5.55
N ILE A 60 -6.07 -14.17 5.77
CA ILE A 60 -5.67 -14.64 7.09
C ILE A 60 -4.42 -13.89 7.55
N TRP A 61 -4.22 -13.77 8.86
CA TRP A 61 -3.03 -13.14 9.42
C TRP A 61 -2.22 -14.04 10.33
N ALA A 62 -0.92 -13.76 10.40
CA ALA A 62 0.05 -14.47 11.22
C ALA A 62 1.08 -13.49 11.79
N ILE A 63 1.86 -13.97 12.76
CA ILE A 63 2.95 -13.21 13.37
C ILE A 63 4.23 -14.03 13.35
N ASP A 64 5.29 -13.44 12.81
CA ASP A 64 6.67 -13.92 12.95
C ASP A 64 7.52 -12.91 13.72
N ARG A 65 8.65 -13.37 14.24
CA ARG A 65 9.63 -12.53 14.92
C ARG A 65 10.55 -11.87 13.89
N SER A 66 10.84 -10.59 14.08
CA SER A 66 11.84 -9.86 13.32
C SER A 66 13.16 -9.76 14.10
N ASP A 67 14.23 -9.39 13.40
CA ASP A 67 15.52 -9.05 14.00
C ASP A 67 15.59 -7.58 14.47
N GLN A 68 14.56 -6.77 14.21
CA GLN A 68 14.50 -5.36 14.55
C GLN A 68 14.04 -5.18 15.99
N SER A 69 14.84 -4.50 16.82
CA SER A 69 14.54 -4.35 18.25
C SER A 69 13.38 -3.39 18.54
N ASP A 70 13.17 -2.37 17.71
CA ASP A 70 12.10 -1.38 17.85
C ASP A 70 10.74 -1.88 17.36
N ARG A 71 10.75 -2.80 16.40
CA ARG A 71 9.55 -3.45 15.85
C ARG A 71 9.81 -4.96 15.68
N PRO A 72 9.74 -5.72 16.79
CA PRO A 72 10.24 -7.09 16.86
C PRO A 72 9.35 -8.13 16.18
N TYR A 73 8.30 -7.71 15.47
CA TYR A 73 7.34 -8.62 14.86
C TYR A 73 7.04 -8.26 13.41
N PHE A 74 6.96 -9.28 12.57
CA PHE A 74 6.27 -9.21 11.30
C PHE A 74 4.79 -9.47 11.52
N PHE A 75 3.95 -8.52 11.12
CA PHE A 75 2.53 -8.77 10.90
C PHE A 75 2.32 -9.13 9.44
N GLU A 76 1.77 -10.31 9.20
CA GLU A 76 1.64 -10.89 7.87
C GLU A 76 0.17 -11.00 7.49
N LEU A 77 -0.16 -10.63 6.25
CA LEU A 77 -1.41 -10.99 5.61
C LEU A 77 -1.12 -12.00 4.52
N HIS A 78 -1.80 -13.14 4.57
CA HIS A 78 -1.80 -14.18 3.55
C HIS A 78 -3.13 -14.14 2.81
N TYR A 79 -3.08 -14.04 1.49
CA TYR A 79 -4.24 -13.77 0.65
C TYR A 79 -4.16 -14.45 -0.71
N ASP A 80 -5.32 -14.65 -1.33
CA ASP A 80 -5.45 -15.09 -2.72
C ASP A 80 -5.79 -13.91 -3.63
N GLY A 81 -5.81 -14.12 -4.95
CA GLY A 81 -6.15 -13.07 -5.92
C GLY A 81 -5.14 -11.92 -5.99
N ALA A 82 -5.55 -10.84 -6.64
CA ALA A 82 -4.71 -9.67 -6.93
C ALA A 82 -5.11 -8.44 -6.11
N ALA A 83 -4.15 -7.91 -5.36
CA ALA A 83 -4.30 -6.71 -4.54
C ALA A 83 -3.23 -5.66 -4.88
N MET A 84 -3.56 -4.40 -4.60
CA MET A 84 -2.67 -3.24 -4.67
C MET A 84 -2.24 -2.73 -3.28
N GLY A 85 -2.94 -3.15 -2.23
CA GLY A 85 -2.64 -2.82 -0.86
C GLY A 85 -3.79 -3.16 0.09
N PHE A 86 -3.51 -3.03 1.38
CA PHE A 86 -4.45 -3.40 2.44
C PHE A 86 -4.51 -2.35 3.53
N ARG A 87 -5.69 -2.22 4.14
CA ARG A 87 -5.94 -1.44 5.35
C ARG A 87 -6.69 -2.32 6.35
N VAL A 88 -6.11 -2.53 7.52
CA VAL A 88 -6.82 -3.16 8.65
C VAL A 88 -7.57 -2.05 9.37
N ILE A 89 -8.88 -2.21 9.51
CA ILE A 89 -9.77 -1.25 10.16
C ILE A 89 -10.51 -1.90 11.34
N ASP A 90 -10.77 -1.12 12.38
CA ASP A 90 -11.63 -1.56 13.49
C ASP A 90 -13.12 -1.40 13.15
N PRO A 91 -14.05 -1.87 14.01
CA PRO A 91 -15.49 -1.75 13.77
C PRO A 91 -16.01 -0.31 13.63
N SER A 92 -15.26 0.69 14.11
CA SER A 92 -15.61 2.11 13.95
C SER A 92 -15.16 2.70 12.61
N GLY A 93 -14.39 1.94 11.82
CA GLY A 93 -13.77 2.39 10.58
C GLY A 93 -12.43 3.09 10.78
N ARG A 94 -11.86 3.05 11.99
CA ARG A 94 -10.53 3.62 12.24
C ARG A 94 -9.46 2.71 11.67
N LEU A 95 -8.49 3.32 10.99
CA LEU A 95 -7.31 2.63 10.47
C LEU A 95 -6.41 2.16 11.62
N ILE A 96 -6.11 0.87 11.62
CA ILE A 96 -5.18 0.21 12.55
C ILE A 96 -3.82 0.01 11.88
N LEU A 97 -3.81 -0.63 10.71
CA LEU A 97 -2.60 -0.91 9.94
C LEU A 97 -2.81 -0.61 8.47
N ARG A 98 -1.75 -0.15 7.80
CA ARG A 98 -1.68 -0.07 6.34
C ARG A 98 -0.54 -0.95 5.86
N LEU A 99 -0.84 -1.87 4.95
CA LEU A 99 0.15 -2.77 4.37
C LEU A 99 0.24 -2.51 2.85
N PRO A 100 1.39 -2.07 2.33
CA PRO A 100 1.64 -2.10 0.90
C PRO A 100 1.81 -3.56 0.43
N ILE A 101 1.79 -3.81 -0.88
CA ILE A 101 2.26 -5.10 -1.39
C ILE A 101 3.78 -5.16 -1.20
N ALA A 102 4.19 -5.97 -0.21
CA ALA A 102 5.59 -6.29 0.00
C ALA A 102 6.15 -7.01 -1.23
N GLY A 103 7.44 -6.75 -1.50
CA GLY A 103 8.17 -7.45 -2.54
C GLY A 103 8.56 -8.87 -2.10
N SER A 104 9.80 -9.26 -2.37
CA SER A 104 10.34 -10.54 -1.91
C SER A 104 10.87 -10.46 -0.47
N GLY A 105 10.83 -11.59 0.22
CA GLY A 105 11.49 -11.80 1.51
C GLY A 105 11.99 -13.24 1.59
N ILE A 106 13.11 -13.46 2.27
CA ILE A 106 13.64 -14.80 2.53
C ILE A 106 13.27 -15.13 3.97
N PHE A 107 12.31 -16.04 4.10
CA PHE A 107 11.84 -16.52 5.38
C PHE A 107 12.30 -17.96 5.58
N ASP A 108 12.87 -18.25 6.75
CA ASP A 108 13.30 -19.60 7.06
C ASP A 108 12.10 -20.53 7.27
N ARG A 109 12.33 -21.86 7.25
CA ARG A 109 11.24 -22.85 7.38
C ARG A 109 10.56 -22.84 8.75
N THR A 110 11.20 -22.21 9.73
CA THR A 110 10.67 -21.96 11.07
C THR A 110 9.93 -20.63 11.18
N THR A 111 9.50 -20.01 10.07
CA THR A 111 8.52 -18.92 10.05
C THR A 111 7.08 -19.37 9.76
N CYS A 112 6.10 -18.64 10.26
CA CYS A 112 4.70 -18.73 9.83
C CYS A 112 4.55 -18.47 8.34
N MET A 113 5.31 -17.50 7.79
CA MET A 113 5.36 -17.25 6.36
C MET A 113 5.59 -18.54 5.55
N ALA A 114 6.65 -19.28 5.88
CA ALA A 114 7.00 -20.52 5.20
C ALA A 114 6.00 -21.65 5.46
N ALA A 115 5.47 -21.76 6.68
CA ALA A 115 4.52 -22.81 7.05
C ALA A 115 3.18 -22.67 6.32
N LEU A 116 2.64 -21.45 6.27
CA LEU A 116 1.36 -21.16 5.62
C LEU A 116 1.46 -21.25 4.10
N GLN A 117 2.59 -20.85 3.52
CA GLN A 117 2.84 -21.03 2.09
C GLN A 117 2.88 -22.52 1.69
N GLN A 118 3.51 -23.37 2.50
CA GLN A 118 3.55 -24.83 2.25
C GLN A 118 2.18 -25.49 2.34
N GLN A 119 1.33 -25.03 3.26
CA GLN A 119 -0.04 -25.50 3.41
C GLN A 119 -0.97 -25.00 2.29
N ARG A 120 -0.45 -24.16 1.37
CA ARG A 120 -1.25 -23.40 0.40
C ARG A 120 -2.38 -22.63 1.10
N ALA A 121 -2.12 -22.16 2.33
CA ALA A 121 -3.12 -21.54 3.17
C ALA A 121 -3.75 -20.35 2.44
N ARG A 122 -2.93 -19.57 1.70
CA ARG A 122 -3.29 -18.70 0.58
C ARG A 122 -2.05 -18.45 -0.32
N GLY A 123 -2.25 -18.01 -1.56
CA GLY A 123 -1.23 -18.03 -2.62
C GLY A 123 -0.12 -16.96 -2.51
N ALA A 124 -0.43 -15.80 -1.92
CA ALA A 124 0.49 -14.68 -1.75
C ALA A 124 0.50 -14.21 -0.30
N ALA A 125 1.54 -13.46 0.06
CA ALA A 125 1.65 -12.86 1.38
C ALA A 125 2.29 -11.48 1.31
N THR A 126 1.93 -10.62 2.25
CA THR A 126 2.56 -9.33 2.48
C THR A 126 2.74 -9.07 3.97
N TRP A 127 3.70 -8.23 4.35
CA TRP A 127 4.05 -8.02 5.74
C TRP A 127 4.54 -6.61 6.02
N ILE A 128 4.40 -6.21 7.28
CA ILE A 128 5.00 -5.00 7.85
C ILE A 128 5.60 -5.33 9.22
N LEU A 129 6.51 -4.49 9.68
CA LEU A 129 7.02 -4.56 11.04
C LEU A 129 6.08 -3.84 12.01
N ILE A 130 5.77 -4.45 13.15
CA ILE A 130 4.93 -3.87 14.20
C ILE A 130 5.61 -3.94 15.57
N ASP A 131 5.17 -3.08 16.48
CA ASP A 131 5.64 -3.02 17.87
C ASP A 131 4.79 -3.87 18.83
N ASP A 132 5.25 -3.98 20.08
CA ASP A 132 4.55 -4.70 21.17
C ASP A 132 3.13 -4.17 21.45
N PRO A 133 2.89 -2.85 21.55
CA PRO A 133 1.53 -2.31 21.72
C PRO A 133 0.58 -2.74 20.60
N THR A 134 1.02 -2.64 19.34
CA THR A 134 0.22 -3.03 18.18
C THR A 134 -0.07 -4.53 18.19
N LEU A 135 0.92 -5.36 18.50
CA LEU A 135 0.73 -6.81 18.63
C LEU A 135 -0.34 -7.14 19.68
N ARG A 136 -0.28 -6.47 20.84
CA ARG A 136 -1.25 -6.66 21.91
C ARG A 136 -2.65 -6.26 21.49
N GLU A 137 -2.80 -5.13 20.81
CA GLU A 137 -4.10 -4.66 20.28
C GLU A 137 -4.69 -5.69 19.30
N LEU A 138 -3.88 -6.23 18.38
CA LEU A 138 -4.32 -7.26 17.43
C LEU A 138 -4.81 -8.54 18.13
N PHE A 139 -4.14 -9.00 19.18
CA PHE A 139 -4.60 -10.20 19.89
C PHE A 139 -5.86 -9.97 20.74
N LEU A 140 -6.07 -8.75 21.23
CA LEU A 140 -7.27 -8.42 22.00
C LEU A 140 -8.49 -8.22 21.10
N ASN A 141 -8.30 -7.52 19.97
CA ASN A 141 -9.41 -6.99 19.17
C ASN A 141 -9.43 -7.48 17.73
N GLY A 142 -8.40 -8.17 17.25
CA GLY A 142 -8.22 -8.50 15.84
C GLY A 142 -9.34 -9.33 15.21
N SER A 143 -10.04 -10.15 16.00
CA SER A 143 -11.23 -10.88 15.54
C SER A 143 -12.41 -9.97 15.18
N THR A 144 -12.41 -8.73 15.66
CA THR A 144 -13.41 -7.71 15.33
C THR A 144 -13.01 -6.87 14.13
N TYR A 145 -11.75 -6.93 13.72
CA TYR A 145 -11.21 -6.10 12.64
C TYR A 145 -11.62 -6.64 11.27
N ARG A 146 -11.59 -5.74 10.28
CA ARG A 146 -11.79 -6.04 8.87
C ARG A 146 -10.58 -5.58 8.08
N VAL A 147 -10.42 -6.12 6.87
CA VAL A 147 -9.41 -5.67 5.92
C VAL A 147 -10.10 -5.07 4.72
N GLU A 148 -9.83 -3.79 4.47
CA GLU A 148 -10.11 -3.18 3.18
C GLU A 148 -8.96 -3.48 2.22
N VAL A 149 -9.32 -3.94 1.02
CA VAL A 149 -8.38 -4.38 0.00
C VAL A 149 -8.57 -3.52 -1.23
N ASP A 150 -7.52 -2.83 -1.64
CA ASP A 150 -7.51 -2.14 -2.93
C ASP A 150 -7.21 -3.16 -4.02
N THR A 151 -8.15 -3.37 -4.96
CA THR A 151 -8.05 -4.41 -5.98
C THR A 151 -7.68 -3.84 -7.35
N VAL A 152 -7.21 -4.72 -8.24
CA VAL A 152 -6.95 -4.37 -9.63
C VAL A 152 -8.26 -4.47 -10.42
N GLY A 153 -8.94 -3.34 -10.63
CA GLY A 153 -10.11 -3.25 -11.50
C GLY A 153 -11.48 -3.53 -10.84
N HIS A 154 -11.54 -3.83 -9.53
CA HIS A 154 -12.79 -4.10 -8.81
C HIS A 154 -13.09 -3.11 -7.66
N GLY A 155 -12.28 -2.05 -7.52
CA GLY A 155 -12.43 -1.08 -6.44
C GLY A 155 -11.90 -1.59 -5.10
N THR A 156 -12.51 -1.13 -4.00
CA THR A 156 -12.13 -1.57 -2.64
C THR A 156 -13.10 -2.64 -2.13
N LEU A 157 -12.58 -3.77 -1.67
CA LEU A 157 -13.35 -4.83 -1.02
C LEU A 157 -13.12 -4.81 0.49
N THR A 158 -14.11 -5.24 1.27
CA THR A 158 -13.96 -5.44 2.72
C THR A 158 -14.11 -6.91 3.06
N LEU A 159 -13.08 -7.49 3.66
CA LEU A 159 -13.01 -8.90 4.04
C LEU A 159 -12.82 -9.05 5.56
N PRO A 160 -13.25 -10.17 6.16
CA PRO A 160 -12.88 -10.47 7.54
C PRO A 160 -11.36 -10.63 7.70
N LEU A 161 -10.84 -10.23 8.87
CA LEU A 161 -9.46 -10.50 9.26
C LEU A 161 -9.41 -11.78 10.10
N GLU A 162 -9.06 -12.91 9.49
CA GLU A 162 -9.07 -14.21 10.18
C GLU A 162 -7.68 -14.56 10.73
N TYR A 163 -7.61 -14.95 12.00
CA TYR A 163 -6.33 -15.39 12.55
C TYR A 163 -5.99 -16.79 12.04
N SER A 164 -4.79 -16.94 11.47
CA SER A 164 -4.31 -18.23 10.93
C SER A 164 -4.01 -19.27 12.01
N GLY A 165 -3.92 -18.87 13.28
CA GLY A 165 -3.42 -19.72 14.36
C GLY A 165 -1.88 -19.77 14.46
N CYS A 166 -1.15 -19.21 13.48
CA CYS A 166 0.29 -19.23 13.47
C CYS A 166 0.90 -17.99 14.13
N ARG A 167 1.73 -18.24 15.15
CA ARG A 167 2.50 -17.22 15.86
C ARG A 167 3.87 -17.76 16.23
N ARG A 168 4.92 -17.00 15.91
CA ARG A 168 6.31 -17.26 16.31
C ARG A 168 6.93 -15.95 16.77
N THR A 169 6.71 -15.62 18.05
CA THR A 169 7.16 -14.37 18.72
C THR A 169 8.33 -14.62 19.65
#